data_AF-A0A6J0SID7-F1
#
_entry.id   AF-A0A6J0SID7-F1
#
_cell.length_a   1.000
_cell.length_b   1.000
_cell.length_c   1.000
_cell.angle_alpha   90.00
_cell.angle_beta   90.00
_cell.angle_gamma   90.00
#
_symmetry.space_group_name_H-M   'P 1'
#
loop_
_entity.id
_entity.type
_entity.pdbx_description
1 polymer ?
#
loop_
_entity_poly.entity_id
_entity_poly.type
_entity_poly.pdbx_seq_one_letter_code
_entity_poly.pdbx_strand_id
1 'polypeptide(L)'
;MVINFDFPSSAVEYIHRIGRTGRAGHSGKAVTFFTEDDKPLLRSIASVIERAGCPVPDYIKHFRKLQSKQKKKLIKKPLEREHIVTSPQYLKRIAKRKKLTAKKKVKKDAKNSNSKAEAVPEN
;
A
#
# COMPACT_ATOMS: atom_id res chain seq x y z
N MET A 1 -4.95 -15.48 -18.80
CA MET A 1 -5.70 -14.79 -17.73
C MET A 1 -4.72 -13.98 -16.89
N VAL A 2 -5.12 -12.81 -16.40
CA VAL A 2 -4.35 -11.96 -15.47
C VAL A 2 -5.21 -11.66 -14.25
N ILE A 3 -4.65 -11.77 -13.04
CA ILE A 3 -5.32 -11.40 -11.80
C ILE A 3 -4.46 -10.35 -11.08
N ASN A 4 -5.01 -9.17 -10.86
CA ASN A 4 -4.43 -8.14 -10.01
C ASN A 4 -5.01 -8.29 -8.61
N PHE A 5 -4.26 -8.94 -7.71
CA PHE A 5 -4.58 -8.98 -6.28
C PHE A 5 -4.45 -7.59 -5.65
N ASP A 6 -3.39 -6.89 -6.02
CA ASP A 6 -3.11 -5.54 -5.59
C ASP A 6 -3.46 -4.52 -6.67
N PHE A 7 -4.26 -3.52 -6.30
CA PHE A 7 -4.67 -2.46 -7.21
C PHE A 7 -3.45 -1.71 -7.77
N PRO A 8 -3.31 -1.55 -9.10
CA PRO A 8 -2.18 -0.85 -9.70
C PRO A 8 -2.10 0.63 -9.30
N SER A 9 -0.88 1.16 -9.19
CA SER A 9 -0.64 2.54 -8.75
C SER A 9 -1.00 3.59 -9.83
N SER A 10 -1.09 3.16 -11.09
CA SER A 10 -1.42 4.01 -12.22
C SER A 10 -2.15 3.26 -13.33
N ALA A 11 -2.86 4.02 -14.19
CA ALA A 11 -3.52 3.47 -15.37
C ALA A 11 -2.53 2.87 -16.39
N VAL A 12 -1.33 3.43 -16.51
CA VAL A 12 -0.27 2.91 -17.39
C VAL A 12 0.21 1.55 -16.90
N GLU A 13 0.44 1.43 -15.58
CA GLU A 13 0.81 0.16 -14.96
C GLU A 13 -0.30 -0.90 -15.15
N TYR A 14 -1.57 -0.52 -14.97
CA TYR A 14 -2.70 -1.40 -15.23
C TYR A 14 -2.68 -1.94 -16.68
N ILE A 15 -2.50 -1.07 -17.68
CA ILE A 15 -2.42 -1.44 -19.10
C ILE A 15 -1.29 -2.44 -19.33
N HIS A 16 -0.10 -2.19 -18.77
CA HIS A 16 1.04 -3.09 -18.91
C HIS A 16 0.80 -4.48 -18.30
N ARG A 17 0.11 -4.54 -17.16
CA ARG A 17 -0.27 -5.78 -16.47
C ARG A 17 -1.28 -6.58 -17.27
N ILE A 18 -2.39 -5.97 -17.71
CA ILE A 18 -3.43 -6.69 -18.46
C ILE A 18 -2.98 -7.09 -19.86
N GLY A 19 -2.04 -6.35 -20.47
CA GLY A 19 -1.43 -6.68 -21.77
C GLY A 19 -0.60 -7.98 -21.78
N ARG A 20 -0.51 -8.70 -20.66
CA ARG A 20 0.09 -10.05 -20.60
C ARG A 20 -0.86 -11.15 -21.11
N THR A 21 -2.17 -10.92 -21.18
CA THR A 21 -3.16 -11.89 -21.69
C THR A 21 -3.77 -11.42 -23.03
N GLY A 22 -4.38 -12.35 -23.77
CA GLY A 22 -5.14 -12.04 -25.01
C GLY A 22 -4.25 -11.74 -26.22
N ARG A 23 -3.55 -12.76 -26.73
CA ARG A 23 -2.58 -12.64 -27.85
C ARG A 23 -2.97 -13.56 -29.00
N ALA A 24 -2.50 -13.23 -30.21
CA ALA A 24 -2.66 -14.06 -31.41
C ALA A 24 -4.11 -14.51 -31.67
N GLY A 25 -5.08 -13.58 -31.56
CA GLY A 25 -6.50 -13.88 -31.79
C GLY A 25 -7.21 -14.59 -30.64
N HIS A 26 -6.49 -15.05 -29.61
CA HIS A 26 -7.11 -15.64 -28.42
C HIS A 26 -7.62 -14.56 -27.47
N SER A 27 -8.80 -14.80 -26.88
CA SER A 27 -9.36 -13.91 -25.87
C SER A 27 -8.55 -13.96 -24.56
N GLY A 28 -8.49 -12.83 -23.87
CA GLY A 28 -7.84 -12.70 -22.57
C GLY A 28 -8.83 -12.22 -21.52
N LYS A 29 -8.69 -12.72 -20.29
CA LYS A 29 -9.46 -12.26 -19.14
C LYS A 29 -8.54 -11.61 -18.12
N ALA A 30 -8.91 -10.42 -17.65
CA ALA A 30 -8.24 -9.70 -16.57
C ALA A 30 -9.24 -9.44 -15.43
N VAL A 31 -8.86 -9.79 -14.21
CA VAL A 31 -9.64 -9.53 -12.99
C VAL A 31 -8.81 -8.66 -12.07
N THR A 32 -9.39 -7.59 -11.54
CA THR A 32 -8.70 -6.67 -10.64
C THR A 32 -9.50 -6.51 -9.37
N PHE A 33 -8.90 -6.87 -8.24
CA PHE A 33 -9.45 -6.57 -6.94
C PHE A 33 -9.07 -5.14 -6.55
N PHE A 34 -10.00 -4.46 -5.90
CA PHE A 34 -9.79 -3.12 -5.38
C PHE A 34 -10.48 -2.99 -4.03
N THR A 35 -9.97 -2.09 -3.22
CA THR A 35 -10.50 -1.75 -1.89
C THR A 35 -10.99 -0.30 -1.87
N GLU A 36 -11.56 0.12 -0.75
CA GLU A 36 -12.00 1.51 -0.60
C GLU A 36 -10.85 2.51 -0.66
N ASP A 37 -9.66 2.13 -0.20
CA ASP A 37 -8.47 2.99 -0.24
C ASP A 37 -7.98 3.25 -1.66
N ASP A 38 -8.40 2.42 -2.63
CA ASP A 38 -8.04 2.52 -4.04
C ASP A 38 -8.98 3.44 -4.84
N LYS A 39 -10.11 3.88 -4.26
CA LYS A 39 -11.08 4.81 -4.87
C LYS A 39 -10.41 6.01 -5.58
N PRO A 40 -9.37 6.67 -5.02
CA PRO A 40 -8.68 7.79 -5.67
C PRO A 40 -8.07 7.44 -7.04
N LEU A 41 -7.58 6.21 -7.20
CA LEU A 41 -6.90 5.74 -8.41
C LEU A 41 -7.88 5.02 -9.36
N LEU A 42 -8.94 4.44 -8.80
CA LEU A 42 -9.94 3.64 -9.51
C LEU A 42 -10.56 4.37 -10.70
N ARG A 43 -10.87 5.67 -10.57
CA ARG A 43 -11.48 6.46 -11.66
C ARG A 43 -10.62 6.48 -12.91
N SER A 44 -9.29 6.51 -12.77
CA SER A 44 -8.37 6.56 -13.91
C SER A 44 -8.35 5.25 -14.69
N ILE A 45 -8.38 4.12 -13.99
CA ILE A 45 -8.44 2.78 -14.59
C ILE A 45 -9.84 2.51 -15.17
N ALA A 46 -10.90 2.92 -14.48
CA ALA A 46 -12.27 2.82 -14.96
C ALA A 46 -12.46 3.53 -16.30
N SER A 47 -11.85 4.71 -16.48
CA SER A 47 -11.87 5.42 -17.77
C SER A 47 -11.16 4.65 -18.88
N VAL A 48 -10.08 3.91 -18.57
CA VAL A 48 -9.41 3.04 -19.55
C VAL A 48 -10.31 1.86 -19.94
N ILE A 49 -10.98 1.23 -18.96
CA ILE A 49 -11.90 0.11 -19.19
C ILE A 49 -13.09 0.57 -20.06
N GLU A 50 -13.67 1.72 -19.76
CA GLU A 50 -14.78 2.29 -20.53
C GLU A 50 -14.37 2.62 -21.98
N ARG A 51 -13.17 3.20 -22.18
CA ARG A 51 -12.63 3.49 -23.52
C ARG A 51 -12.31 2.23 -24.32
N ALA A 52 -12.08 1.11 -23.64
CA ALA A 52 -11.92 -0.20 -24.29
C ALA A 52 -13.26 -0.87 -24.65
N GLY A 53 -14.40 -0.22 -24.38
CA GLY A 53 -15.74 -0.74 -24.67
C GLY A 53 -16.28 -1.70 -23.62
N CYS A 54 -15.59 -1.86 -22.48
CA CYS A 54 -16.03 -2.74 -21.41
C CYS A 54 -17.03 -2.02 -20.49
N PRO A 55 -18.04 -2.73 -19.95
CA PRO A 55 -19.00 -2.14 -19.03
C PRO A 55 -18.30 -1.73 -17.72
N VAL A 56 -18.56 -0.51 -17.28
CA VAL A 56 -18.09 0.03 -16.01
C VAL A 56 -19.30 0.42 -15.17
N PRO A 57 -19.45 -0.11 -13.95
CA PRO A 57 -20.56 0.26 -13.06
C PRO A 57 -20.63 1.76 -12.77
N ASP A 58 -21.86 2.29 -12.70
CA ASP A 58 -22.09 3.73 -12.54
C ASP A 58 -21.58 4.28 -11.21
N TYR A 59 -21.52 3.51 -10.13
CA TYR A 59 -20.96 4.00 -8.88
C TYR A 59 -19.46 4.38 -9.02
N ILE A 60 -18.72 3.72 -9.91
CA ILE A 60 -17.31 4.04 -10.22
C ILE A 60 -17.20 5.30 -11.10
N LYS A 61 -18.22 5.50 -11.95
CA LYS A 61 -18.72 6.75 -12.55
C LYS A 61 -18.43 8.03 -11.78
N HIS A 62 -19.02 8.03 -10.58
CA HIS A 62 -19.27 9.20 -9.76
C HIS A 62 -18.11 9.53 -8.82
N PHE A 63 -17.07 8.70 -8.76
CA PHE A 63 -15.89 9.01 -7.96
C PHE A 63 -15.17 10.25 -8.50
N ARG A 64 -14.82 11.16 -7.58
CA ARG A 64 -14.09 12.38 -7.90
C ARG A 64 -12.72 12.04 -8.48
N LYS A 65 -12.34 12.75 -9.56
CA LYS A 65 -10.98 12.69 -10.08
C LYS A 65 -10.00 13.19 -9.02
N LEU A 66 -8.89 12.47 -8.87
CA LEU A 66 -7.84 12.85 -7.94
C LEU A 66 -7.13 14.13 -8.42
N GLN A 67 -6.92 15.09 -7.51
CA GLN A 67 -6.17 16.30 -7.85
C GLN A 67 -4.69 15.98 -8.11
N SER A 68 -4.05 16.75 -8.99
CA SER A 68 -2.65 16.53 -9.39
C SER A 68 -1.67 16.48 -8.22
N LYS A 69 -1.88 17.30 -7.17
CA LYS A 69 -1.05 17.29 -5.94
C LYS A 69 -1.17 15.95 -5.19
N GLN A 70 -2.39 15.47 -5.01
CA GLN A 70 -2.67 14.19 -4.33
C GLN A 70 -2.12 13.01 -5.15
N LYS A 71 -2.27 13.05 -6.47
CA LYS A 71 -1.69 12.06 -7.38
C LYS A 71 -0.17 11.98 -7.26
N LYS A 72 0.52 13.12 -7.25
CA LYS A 72 1.98 13.18 -7.04
C LYS A 72 2.37 12.59 -5.68
N LYS A 73 1.58 12.83 -4.62
CA LYS A 73 1.81 12.25 -3.30
C LYS A 73 1.69 10.73 -3.30
N LEU A 74 0.67 10.16 -3.95
CA LEU A 74 0.50 8.71 -4.07
C LEU A 74 1.59 8.04 -4.92
N ILE A 75 2.10 8.72 -5.95
CA ILE A 75 3.23 8.22 -6.73
C ILE A 75 4.51 8.20 -5.88
N LYS A 76 4.77 9.28 -5.12
CA LYS A 76 5.96 9.40 -4.27
C LYS A 76 5.90 8.46 -3.06
N LYS A 77 4.72 8.31 -2.48
CA LYS A 77 4.46 7.40 -1.36
C LYS A 77 3.22 6.55 -1.71
N PRO A 78 3.42 5.34 -2.24
CA PRO A 78 2.35 4.39 -2.50
C PRO A 78 1.55 4.09 -1.23
N LEU A 79 0.30 3.67 -1.41
CA LEU A 79 -0.54 3.21 -0.31
C LEU A 79 0.13 2.01 0.36
N GLU A 80 0.49 2.14 1.64
CA GLU A 80 1.01 1.03 2.43
C GLU A 80 -0.14 0.07 2.71
N ARG A 81 0.00 -1.18 2.25
CA ARG A 81 -0.95 -2.26 2.54
C ARG A 81 -0.40 -3.18 3.60
N GLU A 82 -1.30 -3.75 4.40
CA GLU A 82 -0.94 -4.79 5.36
C GLU A 82 -0.34 -5.99 4.62
N HIS A 83 0.84 -6.43 5.05
CA HIS A 83 1.45 -7.63 4.48
C HIS A 83 0.63 -8.85 4.91
N ILE A 84 0.39 -9.77 3.98
CA ILE A 84 -0.20 -11.07 4.31
C ILE A 84 0.78 -11.75 5.28
N VAL A 85 0.33 -12.04 6.50
CA VAL A 85 1.17 -12.74 7.47
C VAL A 85 0.46 -14.00 7.90
N THR A 86 1.14 -15.12 7.72
CA THR A 86 0.67 -16.45 8.12
C THR A 86 0.78 -16.67 9.62
N SER A 87 1.58 -15.87 10.33
CA SER A 87 1.72 -15.96 11.77
C SER A 87 0.42 -15.55 12.48
N PRO A 88 -0.13 -16.42 13.36
CA PRO A 88 -1.28 -16.09 14.19
C PRO A 88 -1.10 -14.78 14.97
N GLN A 89 -2.18 -14.00 15.08
CA GLN A 89 -2.14 -12.68 15.72
C GLN A 89 -1.61 -12.73 17.16
N TYR A 90 -1.90 -13.80 17.89
CA TYR A 90 -1.41 -14.01 19.26
C TYR A 90 0.13 -14.02 19.32
N LEU A 91 0.79 -14.76 18.43
CA LEU A 91 2.25 -14.83 18.36
C LEU A 91 2.85 -13.46 18.01
N LYS A 92 2.23 -12.72 17.08
CA LYS A 92 2.63 -11.34 16.78
C LYS A 92 2.52 -10.43 18.00
N ARG A 93 1.46 -10.59 18.81
CA ARG A 93 1.22 -9.78 20.01
C ARG A 93 2.29 -10.04 21.08
N ILE A 94 2.71 -11.29 21.25
CA ILE A 94 3.84 -11.65 22.12
C ILE A 94 5.14 -11.02 21.62
N ALA A 95 5.46 -11.19 20.34
CA ALA A 95 6.67 -10.63 19.75
C ALA A 95 6.72 -9.09 19.85
N LYS A 96 5.59 -8.40 19.63
CA LYS A 96 5.46 -6.95 19.78
C LYS A 96 5.68 -6.52 21.24
N ARG A 97 5.13 -7.24 22.22
CA ARG A 97 5.37 -7.00 23.65
C ARG A 97 6.85 -7.16 24.01
N LYS A 98 7.49 -8.26 23.58
CA LYS A 98 8.93 -8.48 23.81
C LYS A 98 9.81 -7.38 23.20
N LYS A 99 9.49 -6.92 21.97
CA LYS A 99 10.19 -5.79 21.35
C LYS A 99 9.99 -4.48 22.12
N LEU A 100 8.77 -4.20 22.59
CA LEU A 100 8.47 -3.00 23.39
C LEU A 100 9.23 -3.00 24.72
N THR A 101 9.29 -4.14 25.43
CA THR A 101 10.05 -4.26 26.69
C THR A 101 11.55 -4.07 26.47
N ALA A 102 12.11 -4.68 25.42
CA ALA A 102 13.52 -4.49 25.06
C ALA A 102 13.81 -3.02 24.73
N LYS A 103 12.96 -2.36 23.93
CA LYS A 103 13.13 -0.95 23.55
C LYS A 103 13.02 0.00 24.75
N LYS A 104 12.14 -0.29 25.72
CA LYS A 104 12.05 0.46 26.99
C LYS A 104 13.32 0.30 27.84
N LYS A 105 13.89 -0.91 27.91
CA LYS A 105 15.12 -1.18 28.65
C LYS A 105 16.29 -0.38 28.08
N VAL A 106 16.52 -0.45 26.77
CA VAL A 106 17.55 0.33 26.07
C VAL A 106 17.39 1.84 26.30
N LYS A 107 16.15 2.37 26.25
CA LYS A 107 15.90 3.79 26.55
C LYS A 107 16.20 4.17 28.00
N LYS A 108 15.94 3.27 28.96
CA LYS A 108 16.22 3.50 30.38
C LYS A 108 17.73 3.49 30.62
N ASP A 109 18.44 2.53 30.02
CA ASP A 109 19.90 2.40 30.15
C ASP A 109 20.62 3.61 29.53
N ALA A 110 20.18 4.08 28.35
CA ALA A 110 20.71 5.30 27.73
C ALA A 110 20.42 6.58 28.55
N LYS A 111 19.29 6.62 29.27
CA LYS A 111 18.97 7.76 30.16
C LYS A 111 19.85 7.74 31.42
N ASN A 112 20.15 6.55 31.94
CA ASN A 112 21.02 6.36 33.10
C ASN A 112 22.49 6.63 32.80
N SER A 113 22.96 6.38 31.57
CA SER A 113 24.33 6.73 31.15
C SER A 113 24.52 8.24 31.00
N ASN A 114 23.50 8.98 30.52
CA ASN A 114 23.57 10.44 30.41
C ASN A 114 23.57 11.14 31.77
N SER A 115 22.77 10.68 32.74
CA SER A 115 22.76 11.26 34.09
C SER A 115 24.05 10.99 34.89
N LYS A 116 24.89 10.04 34.45
CA LYS A 116 26.17 9.71 35.10
C LYS A 116 27.35 10.51 34.52
N ALA A 117 27.20 11.08 33.33
CA ALA A 117 28.22 11.91 32.67
C ALA A 117 28.20 13.38 33.14
N GLU A 118 27.07 13.87 33.68
CA GLU A 118 26.93 15.23 34.23
C GLU A 118 27.36 15.37 35.70
N ALA A 119 27.81 14.28 36.36
CA ALA A 119 28.06 14.23 37.81
C ALA A 119 29.55 14.15 38.21
N VAL A 120 30.48 14.49 37.32
CA VAL A 120 31.91 14.61 37.67
C VAL A 120 32.22 16.10 37.91
N PRO A 121 32.39 16.57 39.15
CA PRO A 121 32.85 17.94 39.39
C PRO A 121 34.32 18.06 39.00
N GLU A 122 34.65 19.09 38.22
CA GLU A 122 36.03 19.54 37.99
C GLU A 122 36.65 19.95 39.33
N ASN A 123 37.75 19.29 39.68
CA ASN A 123 38.70 19.76 40.70
C ASN A 123 39.92 20.35 39.99
#